data_AF-A0A8E0KK01-F1
#
_entry.id   AF-A0A8E0KK01-F1
#
_cell.length_a   1.000
_cell.length_b   1.000
_cell.length_c   1.000
_cell.angle_alpha   90.00
_cell.angle_beta   90.00
_cell.angle_gamma   90.00
#
_symmetry.space_group_name_H-M   'P 1'
#
loop_
_entity.id
_entity.type
_entity.pdbx_description
1 polymer ?
#
loop_
_entity_poly.entity_id
_entity_poly.type
_entity_poly.pdbx_seq_one_letter_code
_entity_poly.pdbx_strand_id
1 'polypeptide(L)' 'MRGIGRMVEEDRYCVEVLTQLQAVRAALLRVENEVLKDHLDHCVMGAMTGDDLADRKAKATELIYLLARAR' A
#
# COMPACT_ATOMS: atom_id res chain seq x y z
N MET A 1 11.10 4.46 -10.03
CA MET A 1 11.93 3.23 -10.04
C MET A 1 13.14 3.28 -10.99
N ARG A 2 13.13 4.09 -12.07
CA ARG A 2 14.30 4.20 -12.99
C ARG A 2 15.63 4.54 -12.30
N GLY A 3 15.60 5.23 -11.16
CA GLY A 3 16.79 5.59 -10.40
C GLY A 3 17.57 4.38 -9.89
N ILE A 4 16.91 3.40 -9.26
CA ILE A 4 17.60 2.20 -8.75
C ILE A 4 18.11 1.32 -9.90
N GLY A 5 17.32 1.17 -10.98
CA GLY A 5 17.76 0.44 -12.18
C GLY A 5 19.06 1.01 -12.75
N ARG A 6 19.14 2.34 -12.85
CA ARG A 6 20.37 3.01 -13.29
C ARG A 6 21.55 2.78 -12.36
N MET A 7 21.34 2.77 -11.04
CA MET A 7 22.43 2.46 -10.09
C MET A 7 23.01 1.06 -10.31
N VAL A 8 22.19 0.09 -10.74
CA VAL A 8 22.64 -1.26 -11.09
C VAL A 8 23.38 -1.24 -12.43
N GLU A 9 22.85 -0.56 -13.45
CA GLU A 9 23.50 -0.41 -14.76
C GLU A 9 24.87 0.30 -14.67
N GLU A 10 25.05 1.18 -13.70
CA GLU A 10 26.29 1.91 -13.41
C GLU A 10 27.24 1.16 -12.47
N ASP A 11 26.96 -0.12 -12.14
CA ASP A 11 27.75 -0.95 -11.22
C ASP A 11 28.05 -0.25 -9.87
N ARG A 12 27.08 0.53 -9.35
CA ARG A 12 27.25 1.21 -8.07
C ARG A 12 27.39 0.20 -6.94
N TYR A 13 28.09 0.65 -5.89
CA TYR A 13 28.37 -0.19 -4.73
C TYR A 13 27.09 -0.78 -4.13
N CYS A 14 27.07 -2.11 -3.98
CA CYS A 14 25.88 -2.87 -3.62
C CYS A 14 25.17 -2.34 -2.37
N VAL A 15 25.93 -1.90 -1.36
CA VAL A 15 25.36 -1.36 -0.12
C VAL A 15 24.55 -0.09 -0.35
N GLU A 16 24.98 0.78 -1.29
CA GLU A 16 24.25 2.00 -1.63
C GLU A 16 22.95 1.67 -2.37
N VAL A 17 23.00 0.71 -3.31
CA VAL A 17 21.81 0.22 -4.04
C VAL A 17 20.80 -0.36 -3.05
N LEU A 18 21.26 -1.21 -2.12
CA LEU A 18 20.42 -1.79 -1.09
C LEU A 18 19.82 -0.73 -0.16
N THR A 19 20.62 0.26 0.24
CA THR A 19 20.14 1.38 1.08
C THR A 19 19.03 2.16 0.38
N GLN A 20 19.21 2.48 -0.90
CA GLN A 20 18.20 3.20 -1.68
C GLN A 20 16.93 2.36 -1.88
N LEU A 21 17.07 1.05 -2.07
CA LEU A 21 15.95 0.13 -2.18
C LEU A 21 15.14 0.07 -0.87
N GLN A 22 15.80 0.08 0.29
CA GLN A 22 15.10 0.15 1.58
C GLN A 22 14.38 1.49 1.78
N ALA A 23 15.00 2.61 1.37
CA ALA A 23 14.34 3.92 1.41
C ALA A 23 13.06 3.94 0.57
N VAL A 24 13.10 3.38 -0.64
CA VAL A 24 11.91 3.26 -1.51
C VAL A 24 10.85 2.36 -0.89
N ARG A 25 11.22 1.21 -0.32
CA ARG A 25 10.26 0.35 0.39
C ARG A 25 9.57 1.09 1.54
N ALA A 26 10.34 1.81 2.35
CA ALA A 26 9.78 2.59 3.46
C ALA A 26 8.84 3.71 2.96
N ALA A 27 9.17 4.36 1.84
CA ALA A 27 8.30 5.37 1.24
C ALA A 27 6.99 4.76 0.71
N LEU A 28 7.08 3.62 0.01
CA LEU A 28 5.89 2.92 -0.50
C LEU A 28 4.98 2.45 0.63
N LEU A 29 5.53 1.92 1.72
CA LEU A 29 4.74 1.51 2.89
C LEU A 29 3.98 2.69 3.50
N ARG A 30 4.57 3.90 3.53
CA ARG A 30 3.86 5.10 4.00
C ARG A 30 2.69 5.43 3.07
N VAL A 31 2.92 5.43 1.75
CA VAL A 31 1.88 5.71 0.76
C VAL A 31 0.75 4.67 0.86
N GLU A 32 1.09 3.40 1.01
CA GLU A 32 0.13 2.32 1.20
C GLU A 32 -0.76 2.56 2.43
N ASN A 33 -0.17 2.95 3.56
CA ASN A 33 -0.92 3.25 4.78
C ASN A 33 -1.86 4.45 4.61
N GLU A 34 -1.43 5.52 3.93
CA GLU A 34 -2.29 6.68 3.66
C GLU A 34 -3.47 6.30 2.76
N VAL A 35 -3.22 5.53 1.69
CA VAL A 35 -4.29 5.05 0.79
C VAL A 35 -5.27 4.14 1.53
N LEU A 36 -4.77 3.24 2.39
CA LEU A 36 -5.62 2.38 3.21
C LEU A 36 -6.48 3.19 4.18
N LYS A 37 -5.91 4.22 4.80
CA LYS A 37 -6.63 5.13 5.68
C LYS A 37 -7.74 5.87 4.94
N ASP A 38 -7.45 6.48 3.80
CA ASP A 38 -8.45 7.18 2.99
C ASP A 38 -9.58 6.24 2.54
N HIS A 39 -9.26 4.99 2.20
CA HIS A 39 -10.27 3.99 1.86
C HIS A 39 -11.18 3.63 3.05
N LEU A 40 -10.61 3.49 4.24
CA LEU A 40 -11.39 3.29 5.46
C LEU A 40 -12.34 4.47 5.72
N ASP A 41 -11.81 5.69 5.67
CA ASP A 41 -12.55 6.91 6.01
C ASP A 41 -13.66 7.24 5.00
N HIS A 42 -13.48 6.93 3.72
CA HIS A 42 -14.46 7.26 2.68
C HIS A 42 -15.33 6.08 2.26
N CYS A 43 -14.73 4.96 1.86
CA CYS A 43 -15.47 3.84 1.28
C CYS A 43 -16.11 2.97 2.35
N VAL A 44 -15.37 2.62 3.41
CA VAL A 44 -15.89 1.74 4.46
C VAL A 44 -16.83 2.48 5.38
N MET A 45 -16.42 3.62 5.95
CA MET A 45 -17.27 4.41 6.83
C MET A 45 -18.54 4.89 6.14
N GLY A 46 -18.45 5.29 4.86
CA GLY A 46 -19.63 5.62 4.05
C GLY A 46 -20.64 4.48 4.01
N ALA A 47 -20.21 3.26 3.67
CA ALA A 47 -21.07 2.08 3.64
C ALA A 47 -21.64 1.72 5.02
N MET A 48 -20.88 1.90 6.10
CA MET A 48 -21.36 1.61 7.46
C MET A 48 -22.52 2.50 7.91
N THR A 49 -22.63 3.70 7.35
CA THR A 49 -23.70 4.65 7.68
C THR A 49 -24.99 4.46 6.88
N GLY A 50 -24.96 3.71 5.77
CA GLY A 50 -26.14 3.43 4.93
C GLY A 50 -26.86 2.13 5.32
N ASP A 51 -28.13 1.94 4.98
CA ASP A 51 -28.97 0.83 5.47
C ASP A 51 -28.78 -0.54 4.77
N ASP A 52 -27.85 -0.64 3.82
CA ASP A 52 -27.60 -1.89 3.07
C ASP A 52 -26.56 -2.78 3.75
N LEU A 53 -27.04 -3.84 4.41
CA LEU A 53 -26.19 -4.84 5.05
C LEU A 53 -25.28 -5.60 4.06
N ALA A 54 -25.72 -5.80 2.82
CA ALA A 54 -24.94 -6.50 1.81
C ALA A 54 -23.74 -5.66 1.38
N ASP A 55 -23.93 -4.35 1.16
CA ASP A 55 -22.85 -3.42 0.84
C ASP A 55 -21.83 -3.32 1.98
N ARG A 56 -22.30 -3.18 3.22
CA ARG A 56 -21.43 -3.20 4.42
C ARG A 56 -20.54 -4.44 4.47
N LYS A 57 -21.13 -5.62 4.26
CA LYS A 57 -20.41 -6.90 4.28
C LYS A 57 -19.42 -7.01 3.13
N ALA A 58 -19.78 -6.52 1.94
CA ALA A 58 -18.90 -6.51 0.78
C ALA A 58 -17.65 -5.66 1.04
N LYS A 59 -17.81 -4.43 1.55
CA LYS A 59 -16.70 -3.53 1.89
C LYS A 59 -15.81 -4.05 3.00
N ALA A 60 -16.36 -4.65 4.04
CA ALA A 60 -15.57 -5.31 5.07
C ALA A 60 -14.75 -6.50 4.52
N THR A 61 -15.35 -7.28 3.63
CA THR A 61 -14.70 -8.46 3.02
C THR A 61 -13.57 -8.05 2.07
N GLU A 62 -13.76 -6.98 1.28
CA GLU A 62 -12.75 -6.37 0.42
C GLU A 62 -11.49 -6.02 1.23
N LEU A 63 -11.66 -5.36 2.38
CA LEU A 63 -10.56 -4.96 3.25
C LEU A 63 -9.82 -6.17 3.86
N ILE A 64 -10.57 -7.19 4.31
CA ILE A 64 -10.00 -8.43 4.84
C ILE A 64 -9.14 -9.13 3.78
N TYR A 65 -9.61 -9.19 2.53
CA TYR A 65 -8.86 -9.81 1.44
C TYR A 65 -7.58 -9.04 1.12
N LEU A 66 -7.63 -7.70 1.10
CA LEU A 66 -6.47 -6.85 0.86
C LEU A 66 -5.40 -7.05 1.95
N LEU A 67 -5.81 -7.06 3.23
CA LEU A 67 -4.89 -7.25 4.35
C LEU A 67 -4.33 -8.69 4.44
N ALA A 68 -5.12 -9.70 4.06
CA ALA A 68 -4.65 -11.08 4.01
C ALA A 68 -3.59 -11.30 2.93
N ARG A 69 -3.62 -10.51 1.84
CA ARG A 69 -2.70 -10.59 0.71
C ARG A 69 -1.41 -9.79 0.92
N ALA A 70 -1.39 -8.87 1.87
CA ALA A 70 -0.22 -8.04 2.23
C ALA A 70 0.81 -8.77 3.14
N ARG A 71 0.66 -10.10 3.31
CA ARG A 71 1.58 -10.96 4.07
C ARG A 71 2.36 -11.91 3.19
#